data_AF-X0TP70-F1
#
_entry.id   AF-X0TP70-F1
#
_cell.length_a   1.000
_cell.length_b   1.000
_cell.length_c   1.000
_cell.angle_alpha   90.00
_cell.angle_beta   90.00
_cell.angle_gamma   90.00
#
_symmetry.space_group_name_H-M   'P 1'
#
loop_
_entity.id
_entity.type
_entity.pdbx_description
1 polymer ?
#
loop_
_entity_poly.entity_id
_entity_poly.type
_entity_poly.pdbx_seq_one_letter_code
_entity_poly.pdbx_strand_id
1 'polypeptide(L)'
;LKPVFSEVANILPLIWLTGALILAVYVCASNFNLLRIVKRERPLTDQKILDLLEDCKAEMGIRIILGVVATDKVKSPALFGFIRPRLLLPKGMLDTLSREELRYVFLHELAHLKRHDIYIGWLMSLLQVLHWFNPLIWLAFYRLRADRELACDALVLARTQSGQAKDYGRTIVNLLERFSRSQRLPAMAGILETKAQLKRRITMIAKFKKDSYRWSPLAMVFIIVLACVALPDAIQEKTFAKPGRHITLRQVWAGDESPWEGKISPDGRYFSFVDWGETAGDLAILELATGKIRRLTNKGDESEKYEYALFSRWSPDSKQIVYDWYGDKGGLRVVG
;
A
#
# COMPACT_ATOMS: atom_id res chain seq x y z
N LEU A 1 -11.24 -16.13 -23.75
CA LEU A 1 -10.68 -15.81 -22.41
C LEU A 1 -9.54 -14.78 -22.48
N LYS A 2 -8.47 -14.98 -23.26
CA LYS A 2 -7.39 -13.98 -23.44
C LYS A 2 -7.83 -12.53 -23.79
N PRO A 3 -8.79 -12.27 -24.71
CA PRO A 3 -9.16 -10.89 -25.07
C PRO A 3 -9.86 -10.12 -23.95
N VAL A 4 -10.67 -10.79 -23.13
CA VAL A 4 -11.36 -10.18 -21.98
C VAL A 4 -10.37 -9.77 -20.89
N PHE A 5 -9.34 -10.59 -20.64
CA PHE A 5 -8.28 -10.25 -19.68
C PHE A 5 -7.46 -9.02 -20.13
N SER A 6 -7.19 -8.86 -21.43
CA SER A 6 -6.49 -7.68 -21.95
C SER A 6 -7.33 -6.40 -21.87
N GLU A 7 -8.64 -6.49 -22.11
CA GLU A 7 -9.53 -5.32 -22.00
C GLU A 7 -9.69 -4.86 -20.55
N VAL A 8 -9.92 -5.79 -19.61
CA VAL A 8 -10.02 -5.47 -18.18
C VAL A 8 -8.71 -4.87 -17.65
N ALA A 9 -7.56 -5.41 -18.06
CA ALA A 9 -6.25 -4.88 -17.67
C ALA A 9 -6.02 -3.43 -18.12
N ASN A 10 -6.60 -3.01 -19.25
CA ASN A 10 -6.48 -1.64 -19.75
C ASN A 10 -7.44 -0.65 -19.06
N ILE A 11 -8.57 -1.14 -18.53
CA ILE A 11 -9.59 -0.29 -17.89
C ILE A 11 -9.25 0.00 -16.42
N LEU A 12 -8.59 -0.94 -15.71
CA LEU A 12 -8.26 -0.79 -14.29
C LEU A 12 -7.43 0.47 -13.94
N PRO A 13 -6.36 0.81 -14.68
CA PRO A 13 -5.60 2.05 -14.42
C PRO A 13 -6.47 3.31 -14.61
N LEU A 14 -7.40 3.30 -15.57
CA LEU A 14 -8.29 4.42 -15.83
C LEU A 14 -9.30 4.63 -14.70
N ILE A 15 -9.89 3.55 -14.19
CA ILE A 15 -10.77 3.59 -13.01
C ILE A 15 -9.99 4.11 -11.80
N TRP A 16 -8.79 3.57 -11.58
CA TRP A 16 -7.93 4.00 -10.48
C TRP A 16 -7.60 5.50 -10.56
N LEU A 17 -7.15 5.97 -11.73
CA LEU A 17 -6.78 7.36 -11.97
C LEU A 17 -7.97 8.30 -11.78
N THR A 18 -9.14 7.90 -12.29
CA THR A 18 -10.37 8.69 -12.14
C THR A 18 -10.75 8.85 -10.68
N GLY A 19 -10.76 7.76 -9.91
CA GLY A 19 -11.04 7.80 -8.47
C GLY A 19 -10.02 8.64 -7.70
N ALA A 20 -8.72 8.48 -8.01
CA ALA A 20 -7.65 9.28 -7.42
C ALA A 20 -7.80 10.76 -7.73
N LEU A 21 -8.11 11.12 -8.99
CA LEU A 21 -8.30 12.50 -9.41
C LEU A 21 -9.50 13.15 -8.72
N ILE A 22 -10.63 12.45 -8.65
CA ILE A 22 -11.84 12.94 -7.95
C ILE A 22 -11.51 13.23 -6.49
N LEU A 23 -10.86 12.29 -5.79
CA LEU A 23 -10.53 12.46 -4.38
C LEU A 23 -9.47 13.55 -4.18
N ALA A 24 -8.48 13.65 -5.07
CA ALA A 24 -7.46 14.70 -5.02
C ALA A 24 -8.06 16.10 -5.22
N VAL A 25 -8.88 16.30 -6.25
CA VAL A 25 -9.59 17.56 -6.51
C VAL A 25 -10.44 17.92 -5.31
N TYR A 26 -11.16 16.96 -4.75
CA TYR A 26 -12.00 17.15 -3.59
C TYR A 26 -11.20 17.60 -2.35
N VAL A 27 -10.06 16.95 -2.06
CA VAL A 27 -9.14 17.35 -0.96
C VAL A 27 -8.56 18.75 -1.19
N CYS A 28 -8.08 19.02 -2.40
CA CYS A 28 -7.50 20.31 -2.77
C CYS A 28 -8.53 21.44 -2.69
N ALA A 29 -9.74 21.25 -3.22
CA ALA A 29 -10.82 22.23 -3.19
C ALA A 29 -11.25 22.56 -1.76
N SER A 30 -11.38 21.55 -0.89
CA SER A 30 -11.73 21.76 0.51
C SER A 30 -10.65 22.56 1.26
N ASN A 31 -9.38 22.20 1.08
CA ASN A 31 -8.26 22.93 1.69
C ASN A 31 -8.14 24.36 1.15
N PHE A 32 -8.38 24.55 -0.15
CA PHE A 32 -8.34 25.86 -0.77
C PHE A 32 -9.48 26.77 -0.28
N ASN A 33 -10.68 26.22 -0.09
CA ASN A 33 -11.79 26.95 0.50
C ASN A 33 -11.47 27.39 1.94
N LEU A 34 -10.86 26.51 2.74
CA LEU A 34 -10.40 26.86 4.08
C LEU A 34 -9.28 27.93 4.04
N LEU A 35 -8.33 27.81 3.11
CA LEU A 35 -7.29 28.84 2.89
C LEU A 35 -7.89 30.20 2.57
N ARG A 36 -8.89 30.25 1.68
CA ARG A 36 -9.58 31.50 1.31
C ARG A 36 -10.28 32.13 2.51
N ILE A 37 -10.92 31.33 3.35
CA ILE A 37 -11.58 31.79 4.57
C ILE A 37 -10.54 32.37 5.54
N VAL A 38 -9.51 31.60 5.88
CA VAL A 38 -8.50 31.98 6.87
C VAL A 38 -7.69 33.20 6.41
N LYS A 39 -7.49 33.39 5.10
CA LYS A 39 -6.83 34.60 4.56
C LYS A 39 -7.66 35.88 4.70
N ARG A 40 -9.00 35.78 4.79
CA ARG A 40 -9.90 36.93 4.91
C ARG A 40 -10.10 37.36 6.36
N GLU A 41 -9.90 36.46 7.30
CA GLU A 41 -10.04 36.72 8.72
C GLU A 41 -8.85 37.53 9.25
N ARG A 42 -9.13 38.43 10.20
CA ARG A 42 -8.10 39.24 10.84
C ARG A 42 -7.38 38.41 11.91
N PRO A 43 -6.06 38.57 12.07
CA PRO A 43 -5.34 38.00 13.19
C PRO A 43 -5.92 38.48 14.53
N LEU A 44 -5.88 37.62 15.54
CA LEU A 44 -6.23 38.00 16.90
C LEU A 44 -5.18 38.98 17.44
N THR A 45 -5.64 40.11 17.97
CA THR A 45 -4.79 41.18 18.55
C THR A 45 -4.88 41.30 20.07
N ASP A 46 -5.64 40.43 20.75
CA ASP A 46 -5.72 40.45 22.21
C ASP A 46 -4.38 40.01 22.83
N GLN A 47 -3.66 40.97 23.40
CA GLN A 47 -2.34 40.76 23.97
C GLN A 47 -2.34 39.72 25.09
N LYS A 48 -3.40 39.65 25.93
CA LYS A 48 -3.44 38.69 27.04
C LYS A 48 -3.46 37.25 26.54
N ILE A 49 -4.16 37.00 25.43
CA ILE A 49 -4.24 35.68 24.80
C ILE A 49 -2.94 35.35 24.10
N LEU A 50 -2.34 36.33 23.41
CA LEU A 50 -1.05 36.16 22.75
C LEU A 50 0.07 35.88 23.75
N ASP A 51 0.11 36.59 24.87
CA ASP A 51 1.08 36.36 25.94
C ASP A 51 0.93 34.95 26.54
N LEU A 52 -0.32 34.51 26.80
CA LEU A 52 -0.58 33.14 27.25
C LEU A 52 -0.11 32.09 26.24
N LEU A 53 -0.29 32.34 24.95
CA LEU A 53 0.19 31.45 23.89
C LEU A 53 1.72 31.39 23.87
N GLU A 54 2.40 32.53 24.01
CA GLU A 54 3.87 32.58 24.06
C GLU A 54 4.42 31.87 25.30
N ASP A 55 3.78 32.00 26.47
CA ASP A 55 4.11 31.22 27.67
C ASP A 55 4.02 29.71 27.40
N CYS A 56 2.92 29.28 26.76
CA CYS A 56 2.72 27.88 26.40
C CYS A 56 3.74 27.39 25.34
N LYS A 57 4.10 28.24 24.38
CA LYS A 57 5.15 27.93 23.38
C LYS A 57 6.50 27.74 24.06
N ALA A 58 6.84 28.60 25.02
CA ALA A 58 8.07 28.49 25.79
C ALA A 58 8.13 27.18 26.58
N GLU A 59 7.05 26.83 27.29
CA GLU A 59 6.92 25.56 28.03
C GLU A 59 7.06 24.33 27.12
N MET A 60 6.49 24.41 25.92
CA MET A 60 6.56 23.37 24.90
C MET A 60 7.87 23.39 24.10
N GLY A 61 8.73 24.39 24.26
CA GLY A 61 9.98 24.55 23.52
C GLY A 61 9.77 24.80 22.02
N ILE A 62 8.71 25.51 21.65
CA ILE A 62 8.34 25.80 20.25
C ILE A 62 8.80 27.22 19.90
N ARG A 63 9.64 27.33 18.87
CA ARG A 63 10.16 28.62 18.36
C ARG A 63 9.48 29.12 17.10
N ILE A 64 8.57 28.34 16.54
CA ILE A 64 7.87 28.67 15.30
C ILE A 64 6.92 29.84 15.54
N ILE A 65 6.89 30.78 14.58
CA ILE A 65 5.90 31.86 14.57
C ILE A 65 4.53 31.26 14.24
N LEU A 66 3.60 31.36 15.18
CA LEU A 66 2.25 30.82 15.08
C LEU A 66 1.25 31.98 15.06
N GLY A 67 0.55 32.17 13.94
CA GLY A 67 -0.52 33.18 13.86
C GLY A 67 -1.81 32.66 14.48
N VAL A 68 -2.51 33.48 15.26
CA VAL A 68 -3.82 33.11 15.84
C VAL A 68 -4.94 33.82 15.07
N VAL A 69 -5.98 33.08 14.71
CA VAL A 69 -7.15 33.59 13.99
C VAL A 69 -8.42 33.08 14.67
N ALA A 70 -9.29 34.00 15.08
CA ALA A 70 -10.60 33.65 15.61
C ALA A 70 -11.63 33.62 14.45
N THR A 71 -12.31 32.50 14.23
CA THR A 71 -13.30 32.35 13.14
C THR A 71 -14.46 31.44 13.53
N ASP A 72 -15.67 31.78 13.09
CA ASP A 72 -16.88 30.96 13.29
C ASP A 72 -16.96 29.77 12.32
N LYS A 73 -15.97 29.66 11.42
CA LYS A 73 -15.91 28.63 10.38
C LYS A 73 -15.32 27.33 10.88
N VAL A 74 -14.63 27.35 12.03
CA VAL A 74 -14.21 26.15 12.75
C VAL A 74 -15.04 26.05 14.02
N LYS A 75 -15.48 24.83 14.33
CA LYS A 75 -16.25 24.57 15.56
C LYS A 75 -15.37 24.15 16.72
N SER A 76 -14.21 23.58 16.45
CA SER A 76 -13.17 23.24 17.43
C SER A 76 -11.87 23.99 17.10
N PRO A 77 -10.93 24.10 18.05
CA PRO A 77 -9.58 24.55 17.77
C PRO A 77 -8.96 23.67 16.70
N ALA A 78 -8.15 24.27 15.82
CA ALA A 78 -7.45 23.53 14.79
C ALA A 78 -6.20 24.26 14.31
N LEU A 79 -5.16 23.50 14.00
CA LEU A 79 -4.00 24.00 13.28
C LEU A 79 -4.18 23.89 11.77
N PHE A 80 -3.78 24.94 11.06
CA PHE A 80 -3.92 25.01 9.62
C PHE A 80 -2.74 25.72 8.94
N GLY A 81 -2.33 25.20 7.78
CA GLY A 81 -1.25 25.77 6.96
C GLY A 81 0.02 24.93 6.99
N PHE A 82 0.66 24.79 5.83
CA PHE A 82 1.83 23.92 5.63
C PHE A 82 3.14 24.60 6.05
N ILE A 83 3.43 25.80 5.53
CA ILE A 83 4.70 26.52 5.77
C ILE A 83 4.60 27.45 6.98
N ARG A 84 3.48 28.17 7.09
CA ARG A 84 3.20 29.11 8.19
C ARG A 84 1.94 28.65 8.90
N PRO A 85 2.05 27.80 9.93
CA PRO A 85 0.89 27.29 10.64
C PRO A 85 0.15 28.44 11.31
N ARG A 86 -1.18 28.32 11.35
CA ARG A 86 -2.10 29.23 12.02
C ARG A 86 -2.99 28.42 12.95
N LEU A 87 -3.15 28.92 14.16
CA LEU A 87 -4.09 28.40 15.14
C LEU A 87 -5.45 29.05 14.92
N LEU A 88 -6.43 28.24 14.53
CA LEU A 88 -7.81 28.66 14.34
C LEU A 88 -8.58 28.39 15.63
N LEU A 89 -9.25 29.41 16.16
CA LEU A 89 -10.08 29.32 17.36
C LEU A 89 -11.53 29.69 17.02
N PRO A 90 -12.53 28.92 17.48
CA PRO A 90 -13.93 29.35 17.43
C PRO A 90 -14.10 30.66 18.21
N LYS A 91 -14.77 31.68 17.68
CA LYS A 91 -14.87 32.98 18.35
C LYS A 91 -15.44 32.88 19.77
N GLY A 92 -16.53 32.13 19.94
CA GLY A 92 -17.16 31.93 21.25
C GLY A 92 -16.32 31.13 22.26
N MET A 93 -15.15 30.61 21.88
CA MET A 93 -14.23 29.95 22.81
C MET A 93 -13.51 30.94 23.72
N LEU A 94 -13.11 32.09 23.18
CA LEU A 94 -12.32 33.07 23.91
C LEU A 94 -13.13 33.70 25.06
N ASP A 95 -14.44 33.80 24.87
CA ASP A 95 -15.35 34.40 25.86
C ASP A 95 -15.84 33.40 26.92
N THR A 96 -15.75 32.09 26.65
CA THR A 96 -16.38 31.06 27.50
C THR A 96 -15.40 30.22 28.31
N LEU A 97 -14.13 30.15 27.88
CA LEU A 97 -13.09 29.41 28.60
C LEU A 97 -12.38 30.31 29.60
N SER A 98 -12.14 29.76 30.80
CA SER A 98 -11.21 30.37 31.75
C SER A 98 -9.78 30.41 31.19
N ARG A 99 -8.92 31.26 31.75
CA ARG A 99 -7.51 31.37 31.35
C ARG A 99 -6.78 30.01 31.43
N GLU A 100 -7.05 29.21 32.46
CA GLU A 100 -6.48 27.87 32.63
C GLU A 100 -7.03 26.86 31.61
N GLU A 101 -8.33 26.90 31.30
CA GLU A 101 -8.89 26.05 30.25
C GLU A 101 -8.30 26.40 28.88
N LEU A 102 -8.18 27.69 28.56
CA LEU A 102 -7.56 28.14 27.31
C LEU A 102 -6.08 27.74 27.24
N ARG A 103 -5.37 27.80 28.36
CA ARG A 103 -4.00 27.30 28.49
C ARG A 103 -3.90 25.82 28.11
N TYR A 104 -4.77 24.97 28.63
CA TYR A 104 -4.79 23.54 28.28
C TYR A 104 -5.10 23.30 26.80
N VAL A 105 -6.00 24.10 26.21
CA VAL A 105 -6.28 24.06 24.77
C VAL A 105 -5.02 24.41 23.97
N PHE A 106 -4.31 25.47 24.35
CA PHE A 106 -3.07 25.85 23.68
C PHE A 106 -1.98 24.80 23.81
N LEU A 107 -1.78 24.22 25.00
CA LEU A 107 -0.83 23.13 25.17
C LEU A 107 -1.15 21.93 24.26
N HIS A 108 -2.43 21.59 24.10
CA HIS A 108 -2.88 20.51 23.23
C HIS A 108 -2.61 20.81 21.74
N GLU A 109 -3.00 21.99 21.26
CA GLU A 109 -2.75 22.38 19.87
C GLU A 109 -1.24 22.51 19.59
N LEU A 110 -0.48 23.07 20.52
CA LEU A 110 0.97 23.11 20.43
C LEU A 110 1.61 21.72 20.45
N ALA A 111 1.00 20.73 21.11
CA ALA A 111 1.43 19.34 21.04
C ALA A 111 1.29 18.78 19.62
N HIS A 112 0.19 19.07 18.91
CA HIS A 112 0.07 18.73 17.49
C HIS A 112 1.15 19.43 16.65
N LEU A 113 1.38 20.72 16.89
CA LEU A 113 2.41 21.46 16.14
C LEU A 113 3.81 20.84 16.35
N LYS A 114 4.16 20.53 17.60
CA LYS A 114 5.45 19.93 17.98
C LYS A 114 5.62 18.52 17.42
N ARG A 115 4.53 17.77 17.26
CA ARG A 115 4.53 16.42 16.69
C ARG A 115 4.42 16.41 15.15
N HIS A 116 4.44 17.58 14.50
CA HIS A 116 4.38 17.70 13.05
C HIS A 116 3.10 17.09 12.45
N ASP A 117 2.01 17.12 13.23
CA ASP A 117 0.76 16.44 12.93
C ASP A 117 0.06 16.96 11.66
N ILE A 118 0.31 18.22 11.28
CA ILE A 118 -0.15 18.81 10.01
C ILE A 118 0.44 18.04 8.83
N TYR A 119 1.75 17.78 8.84
CA TYR A 119 2.46 17.10 7.76
C TYR A 119 2.04 15.62 7.66
N ILE A 120 1.86 14.97 8.82
CA ILE A 120 1.31 13.61 8.87
C ILE A 120 -0.11 13.60 8.29
N GLY A 121 -0.93 14.63 8.58
CA GLY A 121 -2.25 14.78 7.97
C GLY A 121 -2.20 14.83 6.45
N TRP A 122 -1.29 15.62 5.87
CA TRP A 122 -1.09 15.69 4.42
C TRP A 122 -0.60 14.38 3.81
N LEU A 123 0.34 13.69 4.47
CA LEU A 123 0.80 12.38 4.05
C LEU A 123 -0.34 11.35 4.05
N MET A 124 -1.18 11.35 5.09
CA MET A 124 -2.36 10.49 5.16
C MET A 124 -3.34 10.80 4.02
N SER A 125 -3.61 12.08 3.75
CA SER A 125 -4.48 12.46 2.63
C SER A 125 -3.93 12.01 1.27
N LEU A 126 -2.62 12.14 1.04
CA LEU A 126 -1.98 11.65 -0.17
C LEU A 126 -2.13 10.14 -0.32
N LEU A 127 -1.85 9.38 0.74
CA LEU A 127 -1.99 7.93 0.74
C LEU A 127 -3.45 7.48 0.58
N GLN A 128 -4.42 8.22 1.14
CA GLN A 128 -5.85 7.98 0.90
C GLN A 128 -6.25 8.22 -0.54
N VAL A 129 -5.69 9.23 -1.20
CA VAL A 129 -5.91 9.50 -2.63
C VAL A 129 -5.40 8.34 -3.47
N LEU A 130 -4.17 7.88 -3.21
CA LEU A 130 -3.55 6.77 -3.97
C LEU A 130 -4.23 5.43 -3.72
N HIS A 131 -4.70 5.20 -2.48
CA HIS A 131 -5.33 3.96 -2.05
C HIS A 131 -6.82 4.15 -1.73
N TRP A 132 -7.52 4.99 -2.49
CA TRP A 132 -8.91 5.34 -2.23
C TRP A 132 -9.84 4.11 -2.16
N PHE A 133 -9.51 3.07 -2.92
CA PHE A 133 -10.23 1.80 -2.98
C PHE A 133 -9.90 0.83 -1.82
N ASN A 134 -8.84 1.09 -1.04
CA ASN A 134 -8.33 0.14 -0.04
C ASN A 134 -8.95 0.40 1.36
N PRO A 135 -9.90 -0.44 1.83
CA PRO A 135 -10.55 -0.23 3.12
C PRO A 135 -9.60 -0.32 4.33
N LEU A 136 -8.49 -1.06 4.21
CA LEU A 136 -7.51 -1.19 5.29
C LEU A 136 -6.78 0.13 5.54
N ILE A 137 -6.50 0.91 4.49
CA ILE A 137 -5.90 2.24 4.61
C ILE A 137 -6.85 3.20 5.34
N TRP A 138 -8.14 3.16 5.04
CA TRP A 138 -9.15 3.95 5.73
C TRP A 138 -9.23 3.60 7.22
N LEU A 139 -9.23 2.30 7.56
CA LEU A 139 -9.24 1.83 8.94
C LEU A 139 -7.95 2.18 9.69
N ALA A 140 -6.79 1.99 9.06
CA ALA A 140 -5.50 2.32 9.63
C ALA A 140 -5.42 3.82 9.97
N PHE A 141 -5.86 4.69 9.06
CA PHE A 141 -5.89 6.12 9.31
C PHE A 141 -6.94 6.56 10.31
N TYR A 142 -8.06 5.84 10.42
CA TYR A 142 -9.00 6.04 11.53
C TYR A 142 -8.37 5.76 12.89
N ARG A 143 -7.58 4.67 13.01
CA ARG A 143 -6.83 4.33 14.24
C ARG A 143 -5.71 5.33 14.51
N LEU A 144 -4.93 5.68 13.49
CA LEU A 144 -3.83 6.63 13.59
C LEU A 144 -4.29 8.01 14.09
N ARG A 145 -5.46 8.49 13.65
CA ARG A 145 -6.05 9.72 14.20
C ARG A 145 -6.32 9.61 15.70
N ALA A 146 -6.93 8.51 16.16
CA ALA A 146 -7.18 8.29 17.58
C ALA A 146 -5.88 8.22 18.40
N ASP A 147 -4.85 7.58 17.86
CA ASP A 147 -3.56 7.47 18.54
C ASP A 147 -2.78 8.80 18.56
N ARG A 148 -2.99 9.68 17.56
CA ARG A 148 -2.45 11.05 17.57
C ARG A 148 -3.00 11.88 18.72
N GLU A 149 -4.31 11.82 18.97
CA GLU A 149 -4.95 12.49 20.11
C GLU A 149 -4.35 12.02 21.45
N LEU A 150 -4.19 10.70 21.62
CA LEU A 150 -3.59 10.12 22.82
C LEU A 150 -2.13 10.55 23.01
N ALA A 151 -1.36 10.63 21.92
CA ALA A 151 0.03 11.07 21.97
C ALA A 151 0.14 12.58 22.29
N CYS A 152 -0.79 13.40 21.80
CA CYS A 152 -0.88 14.82 22.19
C CYS A 152 -1.25 14.97 23.67
N ASP A 153 -2.27 14.25 24.15
CA ASP A 153 -2.67 14.23 25.56
C ASP A 153 -1.47 13.83 26.46
N ALA A 154 -0.75 12.77 26.10
CA ALA A 154 0.44 12.32 26.82
C ALA A 154 1.56 13.37 26.83
N LEU A 155 1.77 14.10 25.74
CA LEU A 155 2.78 15.15 25.65
C LEU A 155 2.43 16.35 26.53
N VAL A 156 1.15 16.74 26.59
CA VAL A 156 0.67 17.79 27.50
C VAL A 156 0.92 17.36 28.94
N LEU A 157 0.52 16.16 29.32
CA LEU A 157 0.69 15.62 30.67
C LEU A 157 2.17 15.45 31.08
N ALA A 158 3.06 15.25 30.12
CA ALA A 158 4.51 15.20 30.38
C ALA A 158 5.10 16.58 30.72
N ARG A 159 4.38 17.66 30.42
CA ARG A 159 4.81 19.05 30.59
C ARG A 159 4.10 19.76 31.74
N THR A 160 2.89 19.31 32.08
CA THR A 160 2.14 19.83 33.23
C THR A 160 2.63 19.24 34.56
N GLN A 161 2.36 19.96 35.65
CA GLN A 161 2.75 19.53 37.01
C GLN A 161 1.86 18.39 37.52
N SER A 162 2.38 17.61 38.46
CA SER A 162 1.62 16.57 39.16
C SER A 162 0.37 17.19 39.82
N GLY A 163 -0.82 16.74 39.42
CA GLY A 163 -2.12 17.23 39.90
C GLY A 163 -2.99 17.88 38.82
N GLN A 164 -2.39 18.42 37.75
CA GLN A 164 -3.12 19.12 36.67
C GLN A 164 -3.82 18.19 35.66
N ALA A 165 -3.58 16.87 35.74
CA ALA A 165 -4.16 15.89 34.81
C ALA A 165 -5.70 15.86 34.85
N LYS A 166 -6.28 16.05 36.05
CA LYS A 166 -7.74 16.05 36.24
C LYS A 166 -8.37 17.28 35.60
N ASP A 167 -7.77 18.45 35.80
CA ASP A 167 -8.25 19.71 35.26
C ASP A 167 -8.12 19.72 33.74
N TYR A 168 -6.98 19.26 33.21
CA TYR A 168 -6.80 19.02 31.79
C TYR A 168 -7.88 18.11 31.20
N GLY A 169 -8.10 16.93 31.80
CA GLY A 169 -9.12 15.99 31.35
C GLY A 169 -10.53 16.59 31.35
N ARG A 170 -10.86 17.40 32.37
CA ARG A 170 -12.14 18.13 32.46
C ARG A 170 -12.25 19.17 31.34
N THR A 171 -11.19 19.93 31.07
CA THR A 171 -11.17 20.90 29.97
C THR A 171 -11.43 20.22 28.62
N ILE A 172 -10.82 19.07 28.35
CA ILE A 172 -11.07 18.32 27.11
C ILE A 172 -12.53 17.88 26.99
N VAL A 173 -13.14 17.37 28.07
CA VAL A 173 -14.57 17.02 28.07
C VAL A 173 -15.44 18.25 27.81
N ASN A 174 -15.21 19.36 28.54
CA ASN A 174 -15.94 20.61 28.37
C ASN A 174 -15.84 21.15 26.93
N LEU A 175 -14.63 21.09 26.35
CA LEU A 175 -14.37 21.51 24.98
C LEU A 175 -15.21 20.68 24.01
N LEU A 176 -15.18 19.36 24.13
CA LEU A 176 -15.90 18.47 23.22
C LEU A 176 -17.42 18.60 23.35
N GLU A 177 -17.94 18.80 24.56
CA GLU A 177 -19.38 19.01 24.76
C GLU A 177 -19.87 20.33 24.16
N ARG A 178 -19.09 21.40 24.29
CA ARG A 178 -19.48 22.76 23.85
C ARG A 178 -19.21 23.01 22.36
N PHE A 179 -18.13 22.43 21.83
CA PHE A 179 -17.57 22.82 20.53
C PHE A 179 -17.57 21.67 19.50
N SER A 180 -17.83 20.41 19.89
CA SER A 180 -17.79 19.26 18.96
C SER A 180 -19.14 18.94 18.27
N ARG A 181 -20.18 19.78 18.43
CA ARG A 181 -21.45 19.60 17.71
C ARG A 181 -21.32 19.99 16.22
N SER A 182 -20.94 18.98 15.43
CA SER A 182 -21.16 18.81 13.98
C SER A 182 -20.39 19.74 13.04
N GLN A 183 -19.25 19.26 12.53
CA GLN A 183 -18.93 19.51 11.12
C GLN A 183 -18.42 18.24 10.43
N ARG A 184 -19.15 17.83 9.38
CA ARG A 184 -18.60 17.02 8.29
C ARG A 184 -17.81 17.97 7.39
N LEU A 185 -16.52 18.17 7.66
CA LEU A 185 -15.61 18.71 6.64
C LEU A 185 -15.12 17.51 5.83
N PRO A 186 -15.54 17.33 4.56
CA PRO A 186 -15.45 16.00 3.98
C PRO A 186 -14.03 15.61 3.51
N ALA A 187 -13.02 16.50 3.58
CA ALA A 187 -11.65 16.27 3.08
C ALA A 187 -10.62 15.82 4.10
N MET A 188 -11.00 15.79 5.37
CA MET A 188 -10.32 15.00 6.37
C MET A 188 -11.42 14.36 7.17
N ALA A 189 -11.41 13.02 7.28
CA ALA A 189 -12.28 12.32 8.22
C ALA A 189 -11.87 12.69 9.66
N GLY A 190 -12.15 13.93 10.05
CA GLY A 190 -11.99 14.51 11.37
C GLY A 190 -13.36 14.94 11.87
N ILE A 191 -13.52 14.94 13.18
CA ILE A 191 -14.72 15.42 13.90
C ILE A 191 -15.91 14.45 13.87
N LEU A 192 -15.67 13.17 14.11
CA LEU A 192 -16.53 12.44 15.05
C LEU A 192 -15.60 11.62 15.94
N GLU A 193 -15.05 12.25 16.97
CA GLU A 193 -14.56 11.46 18.10
C GLU A 193 -15.76 10.66 18.62
N THR A 194 -15.69 9.34 18.44
CA THR A 194 -16.69 8.45 19.01
C THR A 194 -16.61 8.55 20.54
N LYS A 195 -17.75 8.35 21.23
CA LYS A 195 -17.77 8.26 22.70
C LYS A 195 -16.72 7.28 23.23
N ALA A 196 -16.41 6.22 22.47
CA ALA A 196 -15.36 5.26 22.79
C ALA A 196 -13.94 5.86 22.74
N GLN A 197 -13.63 6.69 21.73
CA GLN A 197 -12.36 7.42 21.64
C GLN A 197 -12.21 8.41 22.80
N LEU A 198 -13.24 9.20 23.10
CA LEU A 198 -13.21 10.12 24.24
C LEU A 198 -13.00 9.36 25.56
N LYS A 199 -13.76 8.29 25.80
CA LYS A 199 -13.57 7.44 26.99
C LYS A 199 -12.13 6.91 27.09
N ARG A 200 -11.55 6.49 25.96
CA ARG A 200 -10.15 6.03 25.90
C ARG A 200 -9.19 7.15 26.28
N ARG A 201 -9.36 8.37 25.76
CA ARG A 201 -8.56 9.54 26.11
C ARG A 201 -8.58 9.83 27.60
N ILE A 202 -9.78 9.98 28.18
CA ILE A 202 -9.94 10.27 29.62
C ILE A 202 -9.33 9.16 30.49
N THR A 203 -9.50 7.90 30.09
CA THR A 203 -8.88 6.76 30.81
C THR A 203 -7.36 6.82 30.76
N MET A 204 -6.77 7.16 29.60
CA MET A 204 -5.33 7.28 29.43
C MET A 204 -4.76 8.49 30.16
N ILE A 205 -5.47 9.61 30.17
CA ILE A 205 -5.12 10.81 30.95
C ILE A 205 -5.09 10.48 32.44
N ALA A 206 -6.12 9.80 32.95
CA ALA A 206 -6.20 9.41 34.37
C ALA A 206 -5.13 8.39 34.77
N LYS A 207 -4.72 7.51 33.85
CA LYS A 207 -3.70 6.47 34.10
C LYS A 207 -2.29 6.88 33.68
N PHE A 208 -2.08 8.14 33.29
CA PHE A 208 -0.79 8.58 32.77
C PHE A 208 0.32 8.40 33.80
N LYS A 209 1.42 7.77 33.38
CA LYS A 209 2.63 7.60 34.17
C LYS A 209 3.82 8.15 33.38
N LYS A 210 4.63 8.98 34.06
CA LYS A 210 5.89 9.50 33.52
C LYS A 210 6.83 8.32 33.21
N ASP A 211 7.53 8.39 32.08
CA ASP A 211 8.53 7.39 31.63
C ASP A 211 8.01 6.02 31.13
N SER A 212 6.74 5.89 30.76
CA SER A 212 6.19 4.64 30.19
C SER A 212 6.71 4.28 28.78
N TYR A 213 7.40 5.19 28.10
CA TYR A 213 7.85 5.09 26.70
C TYR A 213 9.27 4.50 26.51
N ARG A 214 9.93 4.05 27.59
CA ARG A 214 11.33 3.58 27.54
C ARG A 214 11.57 2.38 26.61
N TRP A 215 10.52 1.62 26.29
CA TRP A 215 10.59 0.44 25.42
C TRP A 215 10.13 0.69 23.97
N SER A 216 9.60 1.88 23.67
CA SER A 216 9.11 2.23 22.33
C SER A 216 10.18 2.19 21.23
N PRO A 217 11.45 2.58 21.46
CA PRO A 217 12.50 2.47 20.44
C PRO A 217 12.75 1.03 20.01
N LEU A 218 12.74 0.09 20.96
CA LEU A 218 12.98 -1.33 20.69
C LEU A 218 11.87 -1.94 19.82
N ALA A 219 10.61 -1.61 20.11
CA ALA A 219 9.48 -2.01 19.28
C ALA A 219 9.56 -1.42 17.86
N MET A 220 10.04 -0.19 17.73
CA MET A 220 10.18 0.45 16.42
C MET A 220 11.27 -0.18 15.56
N VAL A 221 12.42 -0.53 16.17
CA VAL A 221 13.48 -1.30 15.49
C VAL A 221 12.94 -2.64 15.01
N PHE A 222 12.17 -3.35 15.85
CA PHE A 222 11.56 -4.63 15.48
C PHE A 222 10.62 -4.50 14.26
N ILE A 223 9.77 -3.47 14.21
CA ILE A 223 8.87 -3.23 13.07
C ILE A 223 9.65 -2.91 11.79
N ILE A 224 10.71 -2.10 11.88
CA ILE A 224 11.55 -1.77 10.72
C ILE A 224 12.21 -3.04 10.17
N VAL A 225 12.79 -3.86 11.04
CA VAL A 225 13.39 -5.14 10.65
C VAL A 225 12.35 -6.05 9.97
N LEU A 226 11.15 -6.17 10.55
CA LEU A 226 10.07 -6.96 9.97
C LEU A 226 9.64 -6.44 8.58
N ALA A 227 9.55 -5.11 8.41
CA ALA A 227 9.21 -4.50 7.13
C ALA A 227 10.30 -4.75 6.08
N CYS A 228 11.58 -4.66 6.44
CA CYS A 228 12.69 -4.97 5.54
C CYS A 228 12.70 -6.43 5.10
N VAL A 229 12.37 -7.37 6.00
CA VAL A 229 12.32 -8.81 5.71
C VAL A 229 11.09 -9.20 4.88
N ALA A 230 9.98 -8.47 5.00
CA ALA A 230 8.72 -8.77 4.29
C ALA A 230 8.60 -8.14 2.88
N LEU A 231 9.49 -7.20 2.52
CA LEU A 231 9.50 -6.52 1.22
C LEU A 231 10.50 -7.02 0.13
N PRO A 232 11.23 -8.16 0.23
CA PRO A 232 12.25 -8.51 -0.77
C PRO A 232 11.73 -8.79 -2.19
N ASP A 233 10.43 -9.06 -2.38
CA ASP A 233 9.87 -9.36 -3.71
C ASP A 233 9.61 -8.13 -4.62
N ALA A 234 9.79 -6.90 -4.13
CA ALA A 234 9.60 -5.70 -4.95
C ALA A 234 10.75 -5.45 -5.96
N ILE A 235 11.85 -6.20 -5.86
CA ILE A 235 13.00 -6.12 -6.76
C ILE A 235 13.20 -7.48 -7.43
N GLN A 236 12.18 -8.01 -8.09
CA GLN A 236 12.47 -8.81 -9.29
C GLN A 236 12.84 -7.84 -10.40
N GLU A 237 14.12 -7.44 -10.44
CA GLU A 237 14.73 -7.06 -11.70
C GLU A 237 14.43 -8.19 -12.68
N LYS A 238 13.61 -7.90 -13.70
CA LYS A 238 13.68 -8.66 -14.94
C LYS A 238 15.07 -8.41 -15.49
N THR A 239 16.04 -9.21 -15.09
CA THR A 239 17.35 -9.30 -15.74
C THR A 239 17.11 -9.77 -17.16
N PHE A 240 16.81 -8.83 -18.06
CA PHE A 240 17.02 -9.05 -19.47
C PHE A 240 18.52 -9.30 -19.65
N ALA A 241 18.83 -10.40 -20.35
CA ALA A 241 20.15 -10.95 -20.52
C ALA A 241 21.21 -9.87 -20.84
N LYS A 242 22.41 -10.03 -20.27
CA LYS A 242 23.60 -9.23 -20.58
C LYS A 242 23.71 -9.02 -22.11
N PRO A 243 23.78 -7.77 -22.61
CA PRO A 243 24.00 -7.52 -24.02
C PRO A 243 25.43 -7.97 -24.37
N GLY A 244 25.55 -9.07 -25.09
CA GLY A 244 26.85 -9.64 -25.47
C GLY A 244 26.83 -11.10 -25.93
N ARG A 245 25.76 -11.86 -25.65
CA ARG A 245 25.52 -13.16 -26.29
C ARG A 245 24.48 -12.97 -27.39
N HIS A 246 24.91 -13.00 -28.64
CA HIS A 246 23.99 -13.17 -29.76
C HIS A 246 23.27 -14.50 -29.59
N ILE A 247 21.99 -14.45 -29.23
CA ILE A 247 21.13 -15.63 -29.24
C ILE A 247 20.77 -15.87 -30.71
N THR A 248 21.39 -16.87 -31.31
CA THR A 248 21.04 -17.30 -32.67
C THR A 248 19.78 -18.15 -32.59
N LEU A 249 18.66 -17.62 -33.06
CA LEU A 249 17.43 -18.39 -33.26
C LEU A 249 17.55 -19.15 -34.58
N ARG A 250 17.55 -20.48 -34.51
CA ARG A 250 17.48 -21.37 -35.69
C ARG A 250 16.18 -22.16 -35.62
N GLN A 251 15.38 -22.07 -36.68
CA GLN A 251 14.25 -22.97 -36.87
C GLN A 251 14.79 -24.38 -37.17
N VAL A 252 14.41 -25.36 -36.34
CA VAL A 252 14.85 -26.77 -36.46
C VAL A 252 13.76 -27.67 -37.06
N TRP A 253 12.54 -27.17 -37.22
CA TRP A 253 11.41 -27.88 -37.82
C TRP A 253 10.62 -26.93 -38.72
N ALA A 254 10.32 -27.34 -39.94
CA ALA A 254 9.60 -26.53 -40.93
C ALA A 254 8.45 -27.30 -41.61
N GLY A 255 8.04 -28.46 -41.07
CA GLY A 255 6.91 -29.21 -41.59
C GLY A 255 5.57 -28.55 -41.27
N ASP A 256 4.60 -28.70 -42.18
CA ASP A 256 3.22 -28.22 -42.00
C ASP A 256 2.47 -28.97 -40.89
N GLU A 257 2.98 -30.15 -40.51
CA GLU A 257 2.50 -30.92 -39.37
C GLU A 257 3.24 -30.50 -38.11
N SER A 258 2.47 -30.06 -37.11
CA SER A 258 3.03 -29.69 -35.82
C SER A 258 3.31 -30.96 -35.00
N PRO A 259 4.54 -31.14 -34.50
CA PRO A 259 4.94 -32.36 -33.81
C PRO A 259 4.51 -32.33 -32.33
N TRP A 260 3.20 -32.16 -32.08
CA TRP A 260 2.62 -31.92 -30.75
C TRP A 260 2.98 -33.01 -29.71
N GLU A 261 3.33 -34.21 -30.18
CA GLU A 261 3.65 -35.35 -29.32
C GLU A 261 5.15 -35.60 -29.10
N GLY A 262 6.00 -34.85 -29.80
CA GLY A 262 7.44 -35.09 -29.74
C GLY A 262 8.09 -34.66 -28.43
N LYS A 263 9.23 -35.27 -28.11
CA LYS A 263 10.04 -34.95 -26.92
C LYS A 263 11.49 -34.71 -27.29
N ILE A 264 12.08 -33.69 -26.68
CA ILE A 264 13.53 -33.43 -26.76
C ILE A 264 14.24 -34.38 -25.80
N SER A 265 15.35 -34.97 -26.24
CA SER A 265 16.20 -35.82 -25.38
C SER A 265 16.83 -35.00 -24.25
N PRO A 266 17.07 -35.60 -23.07
CA PRO A 266 17.70 -34.89 -21.94
C PRO A 266 19.05 -34.24 -22.27
N ASP A 267 19.83 -34.82 -23.20
CA ASP A 267 21.09 -34.25 -23.68
C ASP A 267 20.91 -33.12 -24.73
N GLY A 268 19.68 -32.84 -25.15
CA GLY A 268 19.31 -31.79 -26.09
C GLY A 268 19.75 -32.05 -27.54
N ARG A 269 20.16 -33.27 -27.89
CA ARG A 269 20.66 -33.59 -29.24
C ARG A 269 19.58 -34.06 -30.20
N TYR A 270 18.53 -34.70 -29.70
CA TYR A 270 17.52 -35.35 -30.51
C TYR A 270 16.12 -34.88 -30.17
N PHE A 271 15.25 -34.92 -31.16
CA PHE A 271 13.81 -34.73 -31.00
C PHE A 271 13.09 -35.96 -31.51
N SER A 272 12.40 -36.69 -30.63
CA SER A 272 11.55 -37.82 -31.02
C SER A 272 10.22 -37.29 -31.54
N PHE A 273 9.70 -37.91 -32.59
CA PHE A 273 8.40 -37.58 -33.16
C PHE A 273 7.82 -38.78 -33.93
N VAL A 274 6.55 -38.69 -34.28
CA VAL A 274 5.86 -39.68 -35.12
C VAL A 274 5.87 -39.14 -36.56
N ASP A 275 6.43 -39.91 -37.49
CA ASP A 275 6.51 -39.57 -38.91
C ASP A 275 5.19 -39.94 -39.60
N TRP A 276 4.33 -38.95 -39.79
CA TRP A 276 3.04 -39.07 -40.46
C TRP A 276 3.13 -38.85 -41.98
N GLY A 277 4.33 -38.64 -42.52
CA GLY A 277 4.57 -38.53 -43.96
C GLY A 277 4.48 -39.89 -44.66
N GLU A 278 5.52 -40.25 -45.40
CA GLU A 278 5.54 -41.46 -46.24
C GLU A 278 5.31 -42.77 -45.47
N THR A 279 5.64 -42.82 -44.17
CA THR A 279 5.53 -44.03 -43.33
C THR A 279 4.29 -44.09 -42.45
N ALA A 280 3.47 -43.03 -42.42
CA ALA A 280 2.20 -42.96 -41.71
C ALA A 280 2.19 -43.67 -40.33
N GLY A 281 2.97 -43.16 -39.37
CA GLY A 281 2.88 -43.56 -37.97
C GLY A 281 4.13 -44.15 -37.32
N ASP A 282 5.28 -44.16 -38.00
CA ASP A 282 6.53 -44.67 -37.42
C ASP A 282 7.18 -43.70 -36.42
N LEU A 283 7.79 -44.23 -35.36
CA LEU A 283 8.61 -43.44 -34.45
C LEU A 283 9.94 -43.10 -35.13
N ALA A 284 10.28 -41.82 -35.13
CA ALA A 284 11.54 -41.31 -35.67
C ALA A 284 12.20 -40.33 -34.69
N ILE A 285 13.49 -40.07 -34.93
CA ILE A 285 14.26 -39.04 -34.23
C ILE A 285 14.88 -38.08 -35.24
N LEU A 286 14.84 -36.80 -34.91
CA LEU A 286 15.52 -35.72 -35.61
C LEU A 286 16.76 -35.32 -34.82
N GLU A 287 17.93 -35.38 -35.43
CA GLU A 287 19.16 -34.81 -34.86
C GLU A 287 19.15 -33.28 -35.03
N LEU A 288 19.09 -32.55 -33.92
CA LEU A 288 18.87 -31.09 -33.92
C LEU A 288 20.06 -30.30 -34.51
N ALA A 289 21.27 -30.85 -34.46
CA ALA A 289 22.45 -30.22 -35.03
C ALA A 289 22.44 -30.25 -36.56
N THR A 290 22.16 -31.42 -37.13
CA THR A 290 22.28 -31.69 -38.58
C THR A 290 20.96 -31.56 -39.32
N GLY A 291 19.82 -31.71 -38.63
CA GLY A 291 18.50 -31.84 -39.24
C GLY A 291 18.23 -33.24 -39.82
N LYS A 292 19.08 -34.23 -39.54
CA LYS A 292 18.93 -35.58 -40.07
C LYS A 292 17.85 -36.35 -39.33
N ILE A 293 16.93 -36.96 -40.06
CA ILE A 293 15.88 -37.84 -39.52
C ILE A 293 16.36 -39.29 -39.58
N ARG A 294 16.14 -40.04 -38.50
CA ARG A 294 16.35 -41.49 -38.41
C ARG A 294 15.09 -42.17 -37.89
N ARG A 295 14.55 -43.10 -38.66
CA ARG A 295 13.42 -43.94 -38.22
C ARG A 295 13.90 -44.99 -37.23
N LEU A 296 13.11 -45.22 -36.20
CA LEU A 296 13.39 -46.19 -35.13
C LEU A 296 12.45 -47.39 -35.21
N THR A 297 11.27 -47.22 -35.79
CA THR A 297 10.35 -48.31 -36.12
C THR A 297 10.19 -48.45 -37.64
N ASN A 298 9.71 -49.61 -38.06
CA ASN A 298 9.28 -49.86 -39.42
C ASN A 298 7.96 -50.63 -39.36
N LYS A 299 6.88 -49.95 -39.77
CA LYS A 299 5.53 -50.51 -39.82
C LYS A 299 5.40 -51.63 -40.89
N GLY A 300 6.18 -51.57 -41.97
CA GLY A 300 6.09 -52.47 -43.13
C GLY A 300 4.87 -52.19 -44.04
N ASP A 301 4.99 -52.47 -45.35
CA ASP A 301 3.99 -52.12 -46.38
C ASP A 301 2.61 -52.79 -46.20
N GLU A 302 2.53 -53.91 -45.47
CA GLU A 302 1.30 -54.71 -45.28
C GLU A 302 0.61 -54.50 -43.91
N SER A 303 1.10 -53.56 -43.10
CA SER A 303 0.51 -53.29 -41.79
C SER A 303 -0.87 -52.62 -41.89
N GLU A 304 -1.78 -53.03 -41.02
CA GLU A 304 -3.16 -52.54 -41.00
C GLU A 304 -3.20 -51.00 -40.97
N LYS A 305 -4.19 -50.42 -41.66
CA LYS A 305 -4.34 -48.98 -41.94
C LYS A 305 -4.30 -48.06 -40.71
N TYR A 306 -4.21 -48.59 -39.49
CA TYR A 306 -4.32 -47.85 -38.24
C TYR A 306 -3.25 -48.20 -37.18
N GLU A 307 -2.10 -48.81 -37.52
CA GLU A 307 -0.99 -48.93 -36.54
C GLU A 307 -0.06 -47.70 -36.54
N TYR A 308 0.33 -47.20 -35.36
CA TYR A 308 1.25 -46.06 -35.23
C TYR A 308 1.84 -45.93 -33.81
N ALA A 309 2.96 -45.24 -33.68
CA ALA A 309 3.58 -44.89 -32.41
C ALA A 309 2.91 -43.66 -31.77
N LEU A 310 2.90 -43.61 -30.44
CA LEU A 310 2.35 -42.53 -29.62
C LEU A 310 3.20 -42.28 -28.37
N PHE A 311 3.07 -41.08 -27.79
CA PHE A 311 3.51 -40.75 -26.44
C PHE A 311 4.98 -41.11 -26.10
N SER A 312 5.92 -40.86 -27.00
CA SER A 312 7.33 -41.15 -26.76
C SER A 312 7.91 -40.42 -25.53
N ARG A 313 8.81 -41.08 -24.80
CA ARG A 313 9.63 -40.48 -23.73
C ARG A 313 11.05 -41.04 -23.75
N TRP A 314 12.01 -40.15 -23.59
CA TRP A 314 13.43 -40.49 -23.48
C TRP A 314 13.79 -40.99 -22.08
N SER A 315 14.71 -41.95 -22.02
CA SER A 315 15.42 -42.30 -20.79
C SER A 315 16.30 -41.13 -20.33
N PRO A 316 16.60 -41.01 -19.01
CA PRO A 316 17.44 -39.93 -18.48
C PRO A 316 18.84 -39.86 -19.12
N ASP A 317 19.38 -40.99 -19.60
CA ASP A 317 20.68 -41.08 -20.27
C ASP A 317 20.62 -40.85 -21.80
N SER A 318 19.44 -40.50 -22.34
CA SER A 318 19.19 -40.24 -23.77
C SER A 318 19.47 -41.43 -24.71
N LYS A 319 19.56 -42.66 -24.18
CA LYS A 319 19.86 -43.85 -24.98
C LYS A 319 18.64 -44.64 -25.41
N GLN A 320 17.54 -44.56 -24.67
CA GLN A 320 16.33 -45.33 -24.95
C GLN A 320 15.12 -44.41 -25.07
N ILE A 321 14.13 -44.87 -25.81
CA ILE A 321 12.84 -44.22 -25.96
C ILE A 321 11.77 -45.26 -25.67
N VAL A 322 10.92 -44.98 -24.68
CA VAL A 322 9.69 -45.72 -24.47
C VAL A 322 8.57 -45.04 -25.24
N TYR A 323 7.69 -45.81 -25.87
CA TYR A 323 6.56 -45.31 -26.66
C TYR A 323 5.42 -46.31 -26.64
N ASP A 324 4.19 -45.83 -26.83
CA ASP A 324 3.04 -46.70 -27.01
C ASP A 324 2.87 -47.03 -28.50
N TRP A 325 2.61 -48.30 -28.82
CA TRP A 325 2.15 -48.70 -30.16
C TRP A 325 0.64 -48.83 -30.13
N TYR A 326 -0.05 -48.12 -31.01
CA TYR A 326 -1.47 -48.25 -31.26
C TYR A 326 -1.68 -49.24 -32.42
N GLY A 327 -2.64 -50.16 -32.30
CA GLY A 327 -2.90 -51.21 -33.29
C GLY A 327 -3.29 -52.56 -32.65
N ASP A 328 -3.49 -53.57 -33.47
CA ASP A 328 -3.88 -54.93 -33.06
C ASP A 328 -2.82 -55.60 -32.18
N LYS A 329 -1.54 -55.23 -32.35
CA LYS A 329 -0.43 -55.61 -31.47
C LYS A 329 0.02 -54.44 -30.58
N GLY A 330 -0.94 -53.65 -30.12
CA GLY A 330 -0.68 -52.46 -29.32
C GLY A 330 -0.01 -52.74 -27.96
N GLY A 331 0.67 -51.74 -27.42
CA GLY A 331 1.32 -51.81 -26.11
C GLY A 331 2.57 -50.95 -25.98
N LEU A 332 3.05 -50.81 -24.74
CA LEU A 332 4.25 -50.04 -24.40
C LEU A 332 5.50 -50.77 -24.87
N ARG A 333 6.32 -50.12 -25.69
CA ARG A 333 7.56 -50.64 -26.28
C ARG A 333 8.75 -49.74 -25.95
N VAL A 334 9.95 -50.30 -26.02
CA VAL A 334 11.20 -49.56 -25.82
C VAL A 334 12.14 -49.81 -27.00
N VAL A 335 12.80 -48.76 -27.47
CA VAL A 335 13.83 -48.80 -28.51
C VAL A 335 15.06 -48.03 -28.02
N GLY A 336 16.28 -48.51 -28.32
CA GLY A 336 17.53 -47.85 -27.89
C GLY A 336 18.74 -48.27 -28.68
#